data_AF-A0A3D6DZH6-F1
#
_entry.id   AF-A0A3D6DZH6-F1
#
_cell.length_a   1.000
_cell.length_b   1.000
_cell.length_c   1.000
_cell.angle_alpha   90.00
_cell.angle_beta   90.00
_cell.angle_gamma   90.00
#
_symmetry.space_group_name_H-M   'P 1'
#
loop_
_entity.id
_entity.type
_entity.pdbx_description
1 polymer ?
#
loop_
_entity_poly.entity_id
_entity_poly.type
_entity_poly.pdbx_seq_one_letter_code
_entity_poly.pdbx_strand_id
1 'polypeptide(L)'
;MHAAVWAAVIEQAMSSLAEGLQVLMDAGLSPPDEVGYELEQAGDVVAEAELAWVAQKLVLLMPAQAESAAVWQINGWQTWLADGQWPQQLAAALGDHGAQEYTQQEI
;
A
#
# COMPACT_ATOMS: atom_id res chain seq x y z
N MET A 1 4.63 2.73 -17.86
CA MET A 1 3.43 3.60 -17.88
C MET A 1 2.28 2.82 -17.27
N HIS A 2 1.89 3.13 -16.02
CA HIS A 2 0.78 2.48 -15.31
C HIS A 2 -0.48 3.36 -15.24
N ALA A 3 -0.60 4.37 -16.11
CA ALA A 3 -1.64 5.40 -16.00
C ALA A 3 -3.07 4.85 -15.96
N ALA A 4 -3.38 3.83 -16.77
CA ALA A 4 -4.70 3.19 -16.75
C ALA A 4 -4.97 2.39 -15.45
N VAL A 5 -3.93 1.78 -14.86
CA VAL A 5 -4.05 1.04 -13.60
C VAL A 5 -4.25 2.02 -12.44
N TRP A 6 -3.50 3.12 -12.43
CA TRP A 6 -3.66 4.21 -11.46
C TRP A 6 -5.07 4.81 -11.50
N ALA A 7 -5.61 5.07 -12.70
CA ALA A 7 -6.99 5.56 -12.83
C ALA A 7 -7.99 4.58 -12.18
N ALA A 8 -7.88 3.28 -12.49
CA ALA A 8 -8.76 2.28 -11.91
C ALA A 8 -8.61 2.17 -10.37
N VAL A 9 -7.39 2.28 -9.84
CA VAL A 9 -7.14 2.30 -8.39
C VAL A 9 -7.81 3.50 -7.74
N ILE A 10 -7.62 4.70 -8.31
CA ILE A 10 -8.20 5.95 -7.78
C ILE A 10 -9.73 5.92 -7.84
N GLU A 11 -10.32 5.29 -8.86
CA GLU A 11 -11.77 5.14 -9.00
C GLU A 11 -12.36 4.13 -8.00
N GLN A 12 -11.62 3.07 -7.66
CA GLN A 12 -12.10 2.01 -6.75
C GLN A 12 -11.86 2.34 -5.27
N ALA A 13 -10.76 3.02 -4.96
CA ALA A 13 -10.39 3.37 -3.61
C ALA A 13 -11.36 4.39 -3.00
N MET A 14 -11.34 4.51 -1.68
CA MET A 14 -11.98 5.58 -0.93
C MET A 14 -11.57 6.94 -1.51
N SER A 15 -12.56 7.78 -1.84
CA SER A 15 -12.34 9.05 -2.55
C SER A 15 -11.43 10.03 -1.80
N SER A 16 -11.32 9.91 -0.48
CA SER A 16 -10.38 10.69 0.35
C SER A 16 -8.90 10.37 0.07
N LEU A 17 -8.59 9.27 -0.60
CA LEU A 17 -7.23 8.89 -0.97
C LEU A 17 -6.79 9.47 -2.32
N ALA A 18 -7.71 9.99 -3.14
CA ALA A 18 -7.43 10.38 -4.53
C ALA A 18 -6.24 11.34 -4.66
N GLU A 19 -6.18 12.38 -3.82
CA GLU A 19 -5.06 13.34 -3.84
C GLU A 19 -3.73 12.67 -3.46
N GLY A 20 -3.73 11.80 -2.45
CA GLY A 20 -2.53 11.08 -2.02
C GLY A 20 -2.06 10.07 -3.06
N LEU A 21 -2.97 9.38 -3.73
CA LEU A 21 -2.66 8.44 -4.81
C LEU A 21 -2.09 9.16 -6.04
N GLN A 22 -2.60 10.35 -6.36
CA GLN A 22 -2.00 11.19 -7.41
C GLN A 22 -0.55 11.55 -7.08
N VAL A 23 -0.24 11.86 -5.81
CA VAL A 23 1.15 12.13 -5.38
C VAL A 23 2.05 10.91 -5.61
N LEU A 24 1.59 9.69 -5.28
CA LEU A 24 2.37 8.46 -5.52
C LEU A 24 2.57 8.21 -7.02
N MET A 25 1.52 8.41 -7.82
CA MET A 25 1.56 8.29 -9.27
C MET A 25 2.57 9.27 -9.89
N ASP A 26 2.53 10.54 -9.48
CA ASP A 26 3.41 11.60 -9.98
C ASP A 26 4.87 11.37 -9.56
N ALA A 27 5.09 10.70 -8.41
CA ALA A 27 6.40 10.24 -7.97
C ALA A 27 6.95 9.05 -8.79
N GLY A 28 6.17 8.52 -9.74
CA GLY A 28 6.58 7.44 -10.63
C GLY A 28 6.56 6.05 -9.98
N LEU A 29 5.86 5.90 -8.85
CA LEU A 29 5.74 4.63 -8.14
C LEU A 29 4.78 3.67 -8.84
N SER A 30 4.94 2.39 -8.53
CA SER A 30 3.98 1.36 -8.93
C SER A 30 2.67 1.54 -8.16
N PRO A 31 1.51 1.37 -8.82
CA PRO A 31 0.22 1.34 -8.13
C PRO A 31 0.17 0.18 -7.12
N PRO A 32 -0.74 0.24 -6.13
CA PRO A 32 -1.03 -0.93 -5.30
C PRO A 32 -1.48 -2.10 -6.18
N ASP A 33 -1.14 -3.31 -5.75
CA ASP A 33 -1.53 -4.54 -6.42
C ASP A 33 -3.04 -4.80 -6.28
N GLU A 34 -3.61 -4.45 -5.11
CA GLU A 34 -5.01 -4.70 -4.76
C GLU A 34 -5.65 -3.50 -4.03
N VAL A 35 -6.95 -3.30 -4.24
CA VAL A 35 -7.82 -2.35 -3.52
C VAL A 35 -8.84 -3.15 -2.70
N GLY A 36 -8.98 -2.85 -1.41
CA GLY A 36 -9.84 -3.61 -0.50
C GLY A 36 -9.30 -5.01 -0.20
N TYR A 37 -8.01 -5.10 0.16
CA TYR A 37 -7.33 -6.38 0.37
C TYR A 37 -7.63 -7.00 1.74
N GLU A 38 -7.96 -8.29 1.74
CA GLU A 38 -8.31 -9.06 2.93
C GLU A 38 -7.16 -9.98 3.33
N LEU A 39 -6.77 -9.93 4.61
CA LEU A 39 -5.89 -10.93 5.20
C LEU A 39 -6.72 -12.10 5.70
N GLU A 40 -6.58 -13.24 5.04
CA GLU A 40 -7.23 -14.48 5.45
C GLU A 40 -6.31 -15.35 6.32
N GLN A 41 -6.87 -15.94 7.37
CA GLN A 41 -6.22 -16.95 8.18
C GLN A 41 -7.20 -18.09 8.47
N ALA A 42 -6.81 -19.31 8.12
CA ALA A 42 -7.63 -20.51 8.30
C ALA A 42 -9.04 -20.45 7.65
N GLY A 43 -9.22 -19.60 6.64
CA GLY A 43 -10.50 -19.39 5.94
C GLY A 43 -11.37 -18.28 6.51
N ASP A 44 -10.89 -17.56 7.53
CA ASP A 44 -11.55 -16.38 8.08
C ASP A 44 -10.78 -15.10 7.69
N VAL A 45 -11.49 -14.03 7.35
CA VAL A 45 -10.90 -12.70 7.19
C VAL A 45 -10.57 -12.14 8.57
N VAL A 46 -9.29 -11.95 8.86
CA VAL A 46 -8.81 -11.48 10.17
C VAL A 46 -8.44 -10.00 10.17
N ALA A 47 -8.22 -9.40 9.00
CA ALA A 47 -8.01 -7.97 8.83
C ALA A 47 -8.30 -7.54 7.39
N GLU A 48 -8.62 -6.27 7.21
CA GLU A 48 -8.82 -5.65 5.90
C GLU A 48 -7.94 -4.40 5.77
N ALA A 49 -7.53 -4.10 4.55
CA ALA A 49 -6.78 -2.92 4.18
C ALA A 49 -7.37 -2.26 2.95
N GLU A 50 -7.35 -0.94 2.90
CA GLU A 50 -7.86 -0.19 1.74
C GLU A 50 -6.99 -0.41 0.50
N LEU A 51 -5.66 -0.46 0.66
CA LEU A 51 -4.73 -0.72 -0.44
C LEU A 51 -3.63 -1.69 0.00
N ALA A 52 -3.19 -2.56 -0.90
CA ALA A 52 -2.07 -3.47 -0.66
C ALA A 52 -1.05 -3.45 -1.80
N TRP A 53 0.22 -3.40 -1.41
CA TRP A 53 1.38 -3.70 -2.23
C TRP A 53 1.90 -5.06 -1.75
N VAL A 54 1.33 -6.13 -2.32
CA VAL A 54 1.48 -7.52 -1.88
C VAL A 54 2.93 -7.98 -2.01
N ALA A 55 3.60 -7.60 -3.11
CA ALA A 55 5.00 -7.96 -3.33
C ALA A 55 5.93 -7.37 -2.25
N GLN A 56 5.60 -6.19 -1.71
CA GLN A 56 6.36 -5.53 -0.64
C GLN A 56 5.86 -5.87 0.77
N LYS A 57 4.82 -6.70 0.89
CA LYS A 57 4.07 -6.93 2.15
C LYS A 57 3.73 -5.63 2.87
N LEU A 58 3.14 -4.71 2.13
CA LEU A 58 2.80 -3.37 2.58
C LEU A 58 1.30 -3.13 2.43
N VAL A 59 0.66 -2.55 3.44
CA VAL A 59 -0.74 -2.13 3.38
C VAL A 59 -0.92 -0.67 3.83
N LEU A 60 -1.85 0.02 3.17
CA LEU A 60 -2.41 1.28 3.65
C LEU A 60 -3.78 1.02 4.29
N LEU A 61 -3.90 1.41 5.55
CA LEU A 61 -5.12 1.30 6.34
C LEU A 61 -5.82 2.67 6.39
N MET A 62 -7.14 2.66 6.35
CA MET A 62 -7.92 3.84 6.74
C MET A 62 -7.87 4.05 8.25
N PRO A 63 -8.08 5.28 8.77
CA PRO A 63 -8.17 5.55 10.21
C PRO A 63 -9.11 4.60 10.96
N ALA A 64 -10.23 4.20 10.34
CA ALA A 64 -11.18 3.25 10.91
C ALA A 64 -10.64 1.81 11.05
N GLN A 65 -9.58 1.47 10.29
CA GLN A 65 -8.91 0.16 10.30
C GLN A 65 -7.62 0.18 11.15
N ALA A 66 -7.33 1.26 11.87
CA ALA A 66 -6.08 1.41 12.61
C ALA A 66 -5.85 0.30 13.65
N GLU A 67 -6.93 -0.18 14.29
CA GLU A 67 -6.86 -1.25 15.29
C GLU A 67 -6.39 -2.60 14.69
N SER A 68 -6.58 -2.79 13.39
CA SER A 68 -6.16 -3.98 12.64
C SER A 68 -4.64 -4.03 12.40
N ALA A 69 -3.91 -2.93 12.61
CA ALA A 69 -2.49 -2.83 12.26
C ALA A 69 -1.63 -3.90 12.93
N ALA A 70 -1.92 -4.23 14.20
CA ALA A 70 -1.18 -5.27 14.92
C ALA A 70 -1.34 -6.66 14.28
N VAL A 71 -2.51 -6.95 13.69
CA VAL A 71 -2.78 -8.22 13.00
C VAL A 71 -1.95 -8.32 11.72
N TRP A 72 -1.85 -7.25 10.95
CA TRP A 72 -0.98 -7.20 9.78
C TRP A 72 0.50 -7.40 10.16
N GLN A 73 0.96 -6.67 11.17
CA GLN A 73 2.36 -6.69 11.61
C GLN A 73 2.81 -8.05 12.13
N ILE A 74 1.97 -8.75 12.93
CA ILE A 74 2.29 -10.10 13.40
C ILE A 74 2.34 -11.13 12.25
N ASN A 75 1.64 -10.86 11.14
CA ASN A 75 1.69 -11.64 9.90
C ASN A 75 2.81 -11.18 8.94
N GLY A 76 3.72 -10.31 9.40
CA GLY A 76 4.90 -9.89 8.66
C GLY A 76 4.64 -8.82 7.60
N TRP A 77 3.53 -8.08 7.72
CA TRP A 77 3.23 -6.94 6.87
C TRP A 77 3.63 -5.63 7.54
N GLN A 78 4.06 -4.68 6.71
CA GLN A 78 4.25 -3.30 7.12
C GLN A 78 2.92 -2.53 6.92
N THR A 79 2.61 -1.63 7.84
CA THR A 79 1.32 -0.92 7.87
C THR A 79 1.53 0.59 7.87
N TRP A 80 0.82 1.30 7.00
CA TRP A 80 0.72 2.75 7.02
C TRP A 80 -0.73 3.14 7.28
N LEU A 81 -0.93 4.27 7.94
CA LEU A 81 -2.25 4.85 8.16
C LEU A 81 -2.45 6.00 7.19
N ALA A 82 -3.62 6.08 6.57
CA ALA A 82 -4.04 7.19 5.74
C ALA A 82 -4.39 8.43 6.58
N ASP A 83 -3.38 8.98 7.27
CA ASP A 83 -3.48 10.16 8.13
C ASP A 83 -2.31 11.13 7.91
N GLY A 84 -2.56 12.43 8.07
CA GLY A 84 -1.54 13.47 7.98
C GLY A 84 -0.80 13.51 6.64
N GLN A 85 0.50 13.26 6.65
CA GLN A 85 1.39 13.28 5.47
C GLN A 85 1.71 11.86 5.00
N TRP A 86 0.73 10.97 5.02
CA TRP A 86 0.90 9.57 4.60
C TRP A 86 1.45 9.42 3.17
N PRO A 87 1.08 10.23 2.15
CA PRO A 87 1.56 10.01 0.78
C PRO A 87 3.07 10.18 0.68
N GLN A 88 3.63 11.20 1.33
CA GLN A 88 5.07 11.48 1.30
C GLN A 88 5.86 10.40 2.07
N GLN A 89 5.33 9.98 3.22
CA GLN A 89 5.96 8.94 4.04
C GLN A 89 5.94 7.58 3.35
N LEU A 90 4.81 7.24 2.71
CA LEU A 90 4.67 5.99 1.98
C LEU A 90 5.52 5.99 0.70
N ALA A 91 5.59 7.12 -0.01
CA ALA A 91 6.44 7.24 -1.19
C ALA A 91 7.92 6.99 -0.87
N ALA A 92 8.41 7.53 0.25
CA ALA A 92 9.77 7.26 0.71
C ALA A 92 9.98 5.75 0.98
N ALA A 93 9.05 5.11 1.70
CA ALA A 93 9.14 3.69 2.01
C ALA A 93 9.15 2.80 0.76
N LEU A 94 8.26 3.06 -0.21
CA LEU A 94 8.20 2.31 -1.46
C LEU A 94 9.44 2.55 -2.35
N GLY A 95 9.96 3.78 -2.35
CA GLY A 95 11.18 4.15 -3.08
C GLY A 95 12.44 3.45 -2.54
N ASP A 96 12.58 3.34 -1.22
CA ASP A 96 13.70 2.64 -0.58
C ASP A 96 13.68 1.13 -0.89
N HIS A 97 12.50 0.49 -0.94
CA HIS A 97 12.41 -0.95 -1.25
C HIS A 97 12.81 -1.25 -2.70
N GLY A 98 12.46 -0.38 -3.66
CA GLY A 98 12.88 -0.52 -5.05
C GLY A 98 14.40 -0.38 -5.26
N ALA A 99 15.10 0.38 -4.42
CA ALA A 99 16.55 0.53 -4.51
C ALA A 99 17.31 -0.72 -4.00
N GLN A 100 16.74 -1.47 -3.05
CA GLN A 100 17.38 -2.66 -2.49
C GLN A 100 17.36 -3.84 -3.48
N GLU A 101 16.33 -3.97 -4.32
CA GLU A 101 16.22 -5.05 -5.32
C GLU A 101 17.25 -4.90 -6.48
N TYR A 102 17.69 -3.69 -6.79
CA TYR A 102 18.74 -3.46 -7.80
C TYR A 102 20.17 -3.74 -7.28
N THR A 103 20.36 -3.99 -5.98
CA THR A 103 21.71 -4.16 -5.41
C THR A 103 22.17 -5.62 -5.36
N GLN A 104 21.38 -6.59 -5.84
CA GLN A 104 21.71 -8.03 -5.75
C GLN A 104 21.94 -8.74 -7.10
N GLN A 105 22.27 -8.01 -8.15
CA GLN A 105 22.71 -8.57 -9.44
C GLN A 105 24.13 -8.14 -9.86
N GLU A 106 25.08 -8.05 -8.92
CA GLU A 106 26.51 -8.08 -9.28
C GLU A 106 27.30 -8.79 -8.19
N ILE A 107 27.56 -10.10 -8.37
CA ILE A 107 28.87 -10.78 -8.38
C ILE A 107 28.74 -12.28 -8.66
#